data_AF-A0A945AWE4-F1
#
_entry.id   AF-A0A945AWE4-F1
#
_cell.length_a   1.000
_cell.length_b   1.000
_cell.length_c   1.000
_cell.angle_alpha   90.00
_cell.angle_beta   90.00
_cell.angle_gamma   90.00
#
_symmetry.space_group_name_H-M   'P 1'
#
loop_
_entity.id
_entity.type
_entity.pdbx_description
1 polymer ?
#
loop_
_entity_poly.entity_id
_entity_poly.type
_entity_poly.pdbx_seq_one_letter_code
_entity_poly.pdbx_strand_id
1 'polypeptide(L)'
;MLGAGFYWPLLSFLSGNNPLHPEESFLQWKFFKEFLSDPWNLRVIGFSLYQAFLSALLSILVGLPGAWLLTNYNFPGKRWFRLLTYLPFILPSILVVLAMVLFYGNNGWINRGLMAILGTD
;
A
#
# COMPACT_ATOMS: atom_id res chain seq x y z
N MET A 1 25.04 -8.08 20.75
CA MET A 1 24.69 -9.43 20.26
C MET A 1 23.23 -9.58 19.79
N LEU A 2 22.30 -8.67 20.15
CA LEU A 2 20.87 -8.76 19.73
C LEU A 2 20.56 -8.29 18.30
N GLY A 3 21.34 -7.36 17.72
CA GLY A 3 21.09 -6.88 16.34
C GLY A 3 21.45 -7.89 15.25
N ALA A 4 22.51 -8.68 15.48
CA ALA A 4 22.99 -9.66 14.50
C ALA A 4 21.95 -10.76 14.19
N GLY A 5 21.16 -11.18 15.18
CA GLY A 5 20.10 -12.19 15.00
C GLY A 5 18.90 -11.72 14.18
N PHE A 6 18.58 -10.41 14.19
CA PHE A 6 17.45 -9.86 13.42
C PHE A 6 17.78 -9.75 11.92
N TYR A 7 19.01 -9.35 11.60
CA TYR A 7 19.45 -9.25 10.21
C TYR A 7 19.94 -10.58 9.63
N TRP A 8 20.26 -11.57 10.47
CA TRP A 8 20.76 -12.87 10.03
C TRP A 8 19.89 -13.57 8.98
N PRO A 9 18.54 -13.68 9.13
CA PRO A 9 17.68 -14.27 8.10
C PRO A 9 17.76 -13.51 6.77
N LEU A 10 17.76 -12.18 6.83
CA LEU A 10 17.88 -11.30 5.67
C LEU A 10 19.21 -11.52 4.94
N LEU A 11 20.31 -11.55 5.68
CA LEU A 11 21.64 -11.81 5.15
C LEU A 11 21.73 -13.22 4.56
N SER A 12 21.18 -14.23 5.23
CA SER A 12 21.17 -15.62 4.75
C SER A 12 20.30 -15.82 3.50
N PHE A 13 19.25 -15.02 3.33
CA PHE A 13 18.42 -15.02 2.12
C PHE A 13 19.13 -14.32 0.96
N LEU A 14 19.82 -13.21 1.22
CA LEU A 14 20.57 -12.45 0.22
C LEU A 14 21.84 -13.17 -0.24
N SER A 15 22.53 -13.86 0.68
CA SER A 15 23.79 -14.56 0.42
C SER A 15 23.62 -16.05 0.11
N GLY A 16 22.48 -16.65 0.49
CA GLY A 16 22.21 -18.08 0.33
C GLY A 16 21.71 -18.46 -1.07
N ASN A 17 21.55 -19.77 -1.26
CA ASN A 17 21.10 -20.36 -2.52
C ASN A 17 19.66 -19.92 -2.83
N ASN A 18 19.48 -19.29 -3.99
CA ASN A 18 18.19 -18.78 -4.44
C ASN A 18 17.18 -19.95 -4.62
N PRO A 19 15.94 -19.86 -4.07
CA PRO A 19 14.92 -20.90 -4.23
C PRO A 19 14.51 -21.16 -5.69
N LEU A 20 14.72 -20.19 -6.57
CA LEU A 20 14.40 -20.28 -8.00
C LEU A 20 15.61 -20.77 -8.84
N HIS A 21 16.83 -20.52 -8.37
CA HIS A 21 18.08 -20.95 -9.00
C HIS A 21 19.08 -21.39 -7.91
N PRO A 22 19.11 -22.68 -7.53
CA PRO A 22 19.87 -23.19 -6.38
C PRO A 22 21.40 -22.96 -6.43
N GLU A 23 21.91 -22.43 -7.54
CA GLU A 23 23.32 -22.35 -7.90
C GLU A 23 23.82 -20.90 -7.97
N GLU A 24 22.91 -19.92 -7.89
CA GLU A 24 23.25 -18.49 -7.96
C GLU A 24 22.77 -17.74 -6.69
N SER A 25 23.63 -16.86 -6.16
CA SER A 25 23.30 -15.96 -5.05
C SER A 25 22.41 -14.81 -5.54
N PHE A 26 21.44 -14.38 -4.74
CA PHE A 26 20.52 -13.26 -5.08
C PHE A 26 21.24 -11.95 -5.42
N LEU A 27 22.43 -11.73 -4.88
CA LEU A 27 23.24 -10.52 -5.09
C LEU A 27 24.12 -10.59 -6.35
N GLN A 28 23.97 -11.62 -7.18
CA GLN A 28 24.73 -11.69 -8.43
C GLN A 28 24.31 -10.56 -9.39
N TRP A 29 25.32 -9.89 -9.92
CA TRP A 29 25.16 -8.81 -10.90
C TRP A 29 24.39 -9.25 -12.17
N LYS A 30 24.49 -10.54 -12.51
CA LYS A 30 23.81 -11.16 -13.66
C LYS A 30 22.29 -11.19 -13.46
N PHE A 31 21.81 -11.62 -12.29
CA PHE A 31 20.39 -11.58 -11.93
C PHE A 31 19.85 -10.16 -11.95
N PHE A 32 20.57 -9.19 -11.37
CA PHE A 32 20.12 -7.79 -11.37
C PHE A 32 19.99 -7.23 -12.79
N LYS A 33 20.94 -7.55 -13.68
CA LYS A 33 20.87 -7.18 -15.10
C LYS A 33 19.70 -7.84 -15.80
N GLU A 34 19.45 -9.12 -15.59
CA GLU A 34 18.35 -9.85 -16.22
C GLU A 34 17.00 -9.32 -15.73
N PHE A 35 16.86 -9.13 -14.42
CA PHE A 35 15.68 -8.55 -13.79
C PHE A 35 15.36 -7.13 -14.30
N LEU A 36 16.38 -6.28 -14.41
CA LEU A 36 16.23 -4.91 -14.95
C LEU A 36 16.11 -4.85 -16.47
N SER A 37 16.56 -5.87 -17.20
CA SER A 37 16.44 -5.89 -18.66
C SER A 37 15.06 -6.38 -19.12
N ASP A 38 14.34 -7.10 -18.26
CA ASP A 38 12.98 -7.55 -18.55
C ASP A 38 11.99 -6.36 -18.61
N PRO A 39 11.38 -6.08 -19.78
CA PRO A 39 10.42 -5.00 -19.93
C PRO A 39 9.19 -5.14 -19.03
N TRP A 40 8.80 -6.36 -18.65
CA TRP A 40 7.67 -6.59 -17.74
C TRP A 40 7.99 -6.07 -16.34
N ASN A 41 9.16 -6.42 -15.79
CA ASN A 41 9.58 -5.99 -14.46
C ASN A 41 9.71 -4.46 -14.38
N LEU A 42 10.34 -3.84 -15.39
CA LEU A 42 10.44 -2.38 -15.45
C LEU A 42 9.07 -1.70 -15.49
N ARG A 43 8.10 -2.26 -16.22
CA ARG A 43 6.74 -1.73 -16.28
C ARG A 43 6.03 -1.82 -14.93
N VAL A 44 6.13 -2.96 -14.25
CA VAL A 44 5.53 -3.15 -12.93
C VAL A 44 6.15 -2.19 -11.92
N ILE A 45 7.48 -2.07 -11.89
CA ILE A 45 8.21 -1.14 -11.00
C ILE A 45 7.78 0.30 -11.29
N GLY A 46 7.76 0.71 -12.56
CA GLY A 46 7.34 2.05 -12.97
C GLY A 46 5.90 2.35 -12.55
N PHE A 47 4.98 1.40 -12.74
CA PHE A 47 3.59 1.55 -12.31
C PHE A 47 3.47 1.68 -10.79
N SER A 48 4.15 0.82 -10.01
CA SER A 48 4.14 0.88 -8.55
C SER A 48 4.76 2.18 -8.02
N LEU A 49 5.86 2.65 -8.61
CA LEU A 49 6.48 3.93 -8.23
C LEU A 49 5.56 5.11 -8.54
N TYR A 50 4.95 5.13 -9.72
CA TYR A 50 3.99 6.16 -10.11
C TYR A 50 2.77 6.18 -9.17
N GLN A 51 2.21 5.00 -8.87
CA GLN A 51 1.09 4.86 -7.96
C GLN A 51 1.46 5.33 -6.54
N ALA A 52 2.62 4.93 -6.02
CA ALA A 52 3.10 5.34 -4.70
C ALA A 52 3.33 6.85 -4.63
N PHE A 53 3.94 7.44 -5.68
CA PHE A 53 4.14 8.88 -5.78
C PHE A 53 2.81 9.64 -5.78
N LEU A 54 1.84 9.23 -6.61
CA LEU A 54 0.52 9.86 -6.66
C LEU A 54 -0.21 9.73 -5.32
N SER A 55 -0.14 8.55 -4.69
CA SER A 55 -0.72 8.30 -3.36
C SER A 55 -0.10 9.21 -2.29
N ALA A 56 1.22 9.36 -2.27
CA ALA A 56 1.92 10.22 -1.33
C ALA A 56 1.57 11.70 -1.55
N LEU A 57 1.55 12.14 -2.82
CA LEU A 57 1.19 13.51 -3.18
C LEU A 57 -0.23 13.85 -2.74
N LEU A 58 -1.21 13.01 -3.08
CA LEU A 58 -2.61 13.21 -2.66
C LEU A 58 -2.75 13.19 -1.14
N SER A 59 -2.03 12.30 -0.46
CA SER A 59 -2.01 12.22 1.00
C SER A 59 -1.46 13.49 1.64
N ILE A 60 -0.43 14.11 1.06
CA ILE A 60 0.13 15.39 1.51
C ILE A 60 -0.87 16.52 1.28
N LEU A 61 -1.47 16.59 0.08
CA LEU A 61 -2.42 17.63 -0.30
C LEU A 61 -3.66 17.67 0.60
N VAL A 62 -4.13 16.51 1.08
CA VAL A 62 -5.28 16.43 2.00
C VAL A 62 -4.83 16.45 3.46
N GLY A 63 -3.76 15.72 3.78
CA GLY A 63 -3.29 15.51 5.14
C GLY A 63 -2.68 16.75 5.77
N LEU A 64 -1.86 17.53 5.04
CA LEU A 64 -1.25 18.73 5.61
C LEU A 64 -2.28 19.81 5.96
N PRO A 65 -3.22 20.20 5.08
CA PRO A 65 -4.26 21.16 5.46
C PRO A 65 -5.15 20.61 6.58
N GLY A 66 -5.50 19.33 6.54
CA GLY A 66 -6.30 18.68 7.59
C GLY A 66 -5.61 18.75 8.96
N ALA A 67 -4.33 18.40 9.04
CA ALA A 67 -3.53 18.46 10.27
C ALA A 67 -3.38 19.90 10.77
N TRP A 68 -3.17 20.86 9.87
CA TRP A 68 -3.09 22.27 10.21
C TRP A 68 -4.40 22.80 10.79
N LEU A 69 -5.54 22.46 10.19
CA LEU A 69 -6.86 22.82 10.70
C LEU A 69 -7.14 22.20 12.07
N LEU A 70 -6.84 20.90 12.23
CA LEU A 70 -7.03 20.19 13.50
C LEU A 70 -6.16 20.74 14.63
N THR A 71 -4.99 21.30 14.32
CA THR A 71 -4.08 21.81 15.34
C THR A 71 -4.44 23.25 15.72
N ASN A 72 -4.71 24.11 14.73
CA ASN A 72 -4.83 25.56 14.95
C ASN A 72 -6.25 26.06 15.21
N TYR A 73 -7.30 25.31 14.83
CA TYR A 73 -8.69 25.76 14.96
C TYR A 73 -9.50 24.87 15.90
N ASN A 74 -10.44 25.48 16.63
CA ASN A 74 -11.42 24.77 17.45
C ASN A 74 -12.80 24.93 16.81
N PHE A 75 -13.27 23.89 16.12
CA PHE A 75 -14.56 23.84 15.45
C PHE A 75 -15.44 22.71 16.02
N PRO A 76 -16.78 22.86 16.02
CA PRO A 76 -17.68 21.79 16.44
C PRO A 76 -17.49 20.57 15.53
N GLY A 77 -17.20 19.39 16.13
CA GLY A 77 -16.93 18.15 15.39
C GLY A 77 -15.45 17.77 15.26
N LYS A 78 -14.52 18.61 15.72
CA LYS A 78 -13.06 18.32 15.73
C LYS A 78 -12.69 16.96 16.33
N ARG A 79 -13.41 16.51 17.37
CA ARG A 79 -13.21 15.18 17.99
C ARG A 79 -13.51 14.04 17.02
N TRP A 80 -14.57 14.14 16.22
CA TRP A 80 -14.94 13.11 15.24
C TRP A 80 -13.93 13.05 14.10
N PHE A 81 -13.54 14.19 13.54
CA PHE A 81 -12.48 14.25 12.53
C PHE A 81 -11.18 13.61 13.02
N ARG A 82 -10.77 13.93 14.26
CA ARG A 82 -9.60 13.33 14.88
C ARG A 82 -9.73 11.80 15.01
N LEU A 83 -10.89 11.31 15.43
CA LEU A 83 -11.15 9.87 15.53
C LEU A 83 -11.08 9.18 14.16
N LEU A 84 -11.64 9.80 13.11
CA LEU A 84 -11.57 9.26 11.75
C LEU A 84 -10.12 9.13 11.25
N THR A 85 -9.23 10.06 11.62
CA THR A 85 -7.81 9.96 11.28
C THR A 85 -7.11 8.79 11.97
N TYR A 86 -7.51 8.44 13.21
CA TYR A 86 -6.95 7.30 13.93
C TYR A 86 -7.60 5.96 13.58
N LEU A 87 -8.83 5.98 13.09
CA LEU A 87 -9.59 4.80 12.74
C LEU A 87 -8.81 3.78 11.89
N PRO A 88 -8.14 4.14 10.78
CA PRO A 88 -7.41 3.15 9.97
C PRO A 88 -6.26 2.47 10.71
N PHE A 89 -5.73 3.05 11.79
CA PHE A 89 -4.66 2.46 12.59
C PHE A 89 -5.16 1.49 13.66
N ILE A 90 -6.43 1.63 14.07
CA ILE A 90 -7.06 0.79 15.09
C ILE A 90 -7.81 -0.37 14.44
N LEU A 91 -8.27 -0.20 13.20
CA LEU A 91 -8.95 -1.25 12.46
C LEU A 91 -8.00 -2.41 12.11
N PRO A 92 -8.39 -3.67 12.40
CA PRO A 92 -7.72 -4.84 11.85
C PRO A 92 -7.68 -4.81 10.32
N SER A 93 -6.57 -5.26 9.73
CA SER A 93 -6.37 -5.27 8.27
C SER A 93 -7.49 -5.99 7.51
N ILE A 94 -8.02 -7.08 8.09
CA ILE A 94 -9.12 -7.86 7.49
C ILE A 94 -10.41 -7.04 7.33
N LEU A 95 -10.69 -6.11 8.26
CA LEU A 95 -11.88 -5.26 8.17
C LEU A 95 -11.76 -4.26 7.02
N VAL A 96 -10.55 -3.76 6.75
CA VAL A 96 -10.30 -2.87 5.62
C VAL A 96 -10.57 -3.58 4.30
N VAL A 97 -10.11 -4.83 4.17
CA VAL A 97 -10.38 -5.66 2.99
C VAL A 97 -11.88 -5.91 2.82
N LEU A 98 -12.58 -6.30 3.90
CA LEU A 98 -14.02 -6.53 3.86
C LEU A 98 -14.79 -5.26 3.48
N ALA A 99 -14.41 -4.10 4.03
CA ALA A 99 -15.01 -2.82 3.67
C ALA A 99 -14.84 -2.53 2.17
N MET A 100 -13.65 -2.76 1.61
CA MET A 100 -13.42 -2.58 0.17
C MET A 100 -14.29 -3.52 -0.68
N VAL A 101 -14.44 -4.78 -0.28
CA VAL A 101 -15.33 -5.73 -0.99
C VAL A 101 -16.79 -5.31 -0.89
N LEU A 102 -17.25 -4.86 0.29
CA LEU A 102 -18.64 -4.41 0.48
C LEU A 102 -18.94 -3.10 -0.27
N PHE A 103 -17.93 -2.27 -0.52
CA PHE A 103 -18.12 -0.98 -1.19
C PHE A 103 -17.93 -1.08 -2.71
N TYR A 104 -16.85 -1.72 -3.15
CA TYR A 104 -16.40 -1.80 -4.56
C TYR A 104 -16.59 -3.19 -5.20
N GLY A 105 -16.96 -4.22 -4.45
CA GLY A 105 -17.19 -5.55 -5.00
C GLY A 105 -18.40 -5.62 -5.93
N ASN A 106 -18.60 -6.78 -6.56
CA ASN A 106 -19.66 -6.96 -7.55
C ASN A 106 -21.08 -6.70 -7.00
N ASN A 107 -21.33 -7.05 -5.73
CA ASN A 107 -22.58 -6.71 -5.03
C ASN A 107 -22.41 -5.52 -4.06
N GLY A 108 -21.35 -4.74 -4.27
CA GLY A 108 -20.98 -3.61 -3.42
C GLY A 108 -21.94 -2.44 -3.53
N TRP A 109 -21.86 -1.51 -2.58
CA TRP A 109 -22.75 -0.35 -2.54
C TRP A 109 -22.60 0.54 -3.76
N ILE A 110 -21.38 0.73 -4.28
CA ILE A 110 -21.16 1.53 -5.49
C ILE A 110 -21.81 0.85 -6.69
N ASN A 111 -21.57 -0.45 -6.90
CA ASN A 111 -22.09 -1.13 -8.09
C ASN A 111 -23.62 -1.15 -8.08
N ARG A 112 -24.25 -1.46 -6.93
CA ARG A 112 -25.71 -1.41 -6.81
C ARG A 112 -26.28 -0.01 -7.02
N GLY A 113 -25.60 1.02 -6.50
CA GLY A 113 -25.98 2.40 -6.75
C GLY A 113 -25.90 2.76 -8.23
N LEU A 114 -24.84 2.34 -8.92
CA LEU A 114 -24.68 2.56 -10.36
C LEU A 114 -25.73 1.78 -11.17
N MET A 115 -26.00 0.52 -10.86
CA MET A 115 -27.03 -0.28 -11.53
C MET A 115 -28.43 0.35 -11.40
N ALA A 116 -28.78 0.81 -10.20
CA ALA A 116 -30.05 1.50 -9.96
C ALA A 116 -30.18 2.82 -10.73
N ILE A 117 -29.07 3.55 -10.92
CA ILE A 117 -29.04 4.79 -11.72
C ILE A 117 -29.09 4.48 -13.23
N LEU A 118 -28.43 3.40 -13.65
CA LEU A 118 -28.33 2.99 -15.05
C LEU A 118 -29.54 2.14 -15.51
N GLY A 119 -30.42 1.73 -14.59
CA GLY A 119 -31.62 0.94 -14.87
C GLY A 119 -31.32 -0.49 -15.30
N THR A 120 -30.19 -1.05 -14.87
CA THR A 120 -29.72 -2.39 -15.25
C THR A 120 -29.96 -3.44 -14.15
N ASP A 121 -31.01 -3.25 -13.35
CA ASP A 121 -31.39 -4.14 -12.24
C ASP A 121 -31.95 -5.49 -12.72
#